data_AF-A0A3M4LX06-F1
#
_entry.id   AF-A0A3M4LX06-F1
#
_cell.length_a   1.000
_cell.length_b   1.000
_cell.length_c   1.000
_cell.angle_alpha   90.00
_cell.angle_beta   90.00
_cell.angle_gamma   90.00
#
_symmetry.space_group_name_H-M   'P 1'
#
loop_
_entity.id
_entity.type
_entity.pdbx_description
1 polymer ?
#
loop_
_entity_poly.entity_id
_entity_poly.type
_entity_poly.pdbx_seq_one_letter_code
_entity_poly.pdbx_strand_id
1 'polypeptide(L)'
;MNHEEIDRQLIELLRTPAQERTPGIIESSIALICTAAELETAPATPTQQEQIKLIAIIERLACDLKTTNNNVTLELSADDPNPIHQALHLSMRLPNGNYLFGWGRTAEETLRDMREVVPTKAKAA
;
A
#
# COMPACT_ATOMS: atom_id res chain seq x y z
N MET A 1 -12.17 -10.91 -20.72
CA MET A 1 -11.40 -11.42 -19.56
C MET A 1 -11.31 -12.95 -19.65
N ASN A 2 -10.11 -13.51 -19.50
CA ASN A 2 -9.84 -14.96 -19.57
C ASN A 2 -9.44 -15.52 -18.19
N HIS A 3 -10.39 -16.14 -17.49
CA HIS A 3 -10.19 -16.68 -16.14
C HIS A 3 -9.22 -17.87 -16.08
N GLU A 4 -9.25 -18.76 -17.09
CA GLU A 4 -8.36 -19.93 -17.13
C GLU A 4 -6.89 -19.52 -17.21
N GLU A 5 -6.61 -18.46 -17.98
CA GLU A 5 -5.26 -17.92 -18.09
C GLU A 5 -4.79 -17.28 -16.78
N ILE A 6 -5.67 -16.53 -16.09
CA ILE A 6 -5.37 -15.94 -14.78
C ILE A 6 -5.02 -17.04 -13.78
N ASP A 7 -5.86 -18.07 -13.67
CA ASP A 7 -5.64 -19.18 -12.75
C ASP A 7 -4.35 -19.93 -13.06
N ARG A 8 -4.06 -20.17 -14.35
CA ARG A 8 -2.81 -20.78 -14.80
C ARG A 8 -1.59 -19.97 -14.36
N GLN A 9 -1.59 -18.67 -14.60
CA GLN A 9 -0.46 -17.81 -14.21
C GLN A 9 -0.25 -17.78 -12.69
N LEU A 10 -1.33 -17.73 -11.92
CA LEU A 10 -1.25 -17.80 -10.45
C LEU A 10 -0.65 -19.13 -9.99
N ILE A 11 -1.08 -20.25 -10.56
CA ILE A 11 -0.54 -21.58 -10.23
C ILE A 11 0.94 -21.70 -10.60
N GLU A 12 1.35 -21.24 -11.79
CA GLU A 12 2.75 -21.30 -12.23
C GLU A 12 3.66 -20.45 -11.33
N LEU A 13 3.22 -19.25 -10.92
CA LEU A 13 3.96 -18.43 -9.98
C LEU A 13 4.10 -19.11 -8.61
N LEU A 14 3.04 -19.78 -8.14
CA LEU A 14 3.06 -20.53 -6.88
C LEU A 14 3.93 -21.79 -6.94
N ARG A 15 4.05 -22.42 -8.12
CA ARG A 15 4.93 -23.57 -8.36
C ARG A 15 6.41 -23.19 -8.39
N THR A 16 6.74 -21.98 -8.85
CA THR A 16 8.10 -21.46 -8.75
C THR A 16 8.53 -21.40 -7.28
N PRO A 17 9.65 -22.04 -6.86
CA PRO A 17 10.15 -21.96 -5.50
C PRO A 17 10.34 -20.52 -5.04
N ALA A 18 10.05 -20.21 -3.78
CA ALA A 18 10.07 -18.82 -3.29
C ALA A 18 11.44 -18.14 -3.49
N GLN A 19 12.53 -18.89 -3.43
CA GLN A 19 13.90 -18.42 -3.63
C GLN A 19 14.22 -18.08 -5.10
N GLU A 20 13.45 -18.65 -6.04
CA GLU A 20 13.61 -18.44 -7.48
C GLU A 20 12.67 -17.38 -8.03
N ARG A 21 11.73 -16.86 -7.23
CA ARG A 21 10.81 -15.78 -7.60
C ARG A 21 11.54 -14.43 -7.66
N THR A 22 12.30 -14.23 -8.71
CA THR A 22 12.96 -12.94 -8.99
C THR A 22 11.92 -11.87 -9.33
N PRO A 23 12.25 -10.57 -9.17
CA PRO A 23 11.36 -9.48 -9.58
C PRO A 23 10.90 -9.60 -11.04
N GLY A 24 11.78 -9.97 -11.96
CA GLY A 24 11.43 -10.12 -13.38
C GLY A 24 10.44 -11.26 -13.66
N ILE A 25 10.50 -12.36 -12.89
CA ILE A 25 9.50 -13.45 -12.99
C ILE A 25 8.14 -12.95 -12.48
N ILE A 26 8.12 -12.27 -11.34
CA ILE A 26 6.90 -11.72 -10.75
C ILE A 26 6.26 -10.70 -11.70
N GLU A 27 7.05 -9.75 -12.22
CA GLU A 27 6.61 -8.75 -13.19
C GLU A 27 6.01 -9.39 -14.45
N SER A 28 6.67 -10.42 -14.98
CA SER A 28 6.19 -11.15 -16.16
C SER A 28 4.85 -11.84 -15.90
N SER A 29 4.70 -12.52 -14.76
CA SER A 29 3.43 -13.14 -14.38
C SER A 29 2.32 -12.11 -14.17
N ILE A 30 2.61 -10.98 -13.53
CA ILE A 30 1.65 -9.88 -13.35
C ILE A 30 1.20 -9.33 -14.72
N ALA A 31 2.13 -9.08 -15.64
CA ALA A 31 1.80 -8.58 -16.98
C ALA A 31 0.87 -9.54 -17.74
N LEU A 32 1.10 -10.85 -17.63
CA LEU A 32 0.25 -11.87 -18.26
C LEU A 32 -1.15 -11.92 -17.60
N ILE A 33 -1.22 -11.82 -16.28
CA ILE A 33 -2.50 -11.73 -15.55
C ILE A 33 -3.27 -10.47 -15.94
N CYS A 34 -2.62 -9.31 -15.98
CA CYS A 34 -3.23 -8.05 -16.40
C CYS A 34 -3.76 -8.13 -17.84
N THR A 35 -2.98 -8.71 -18.75
CA THR A 35 -3.39 -8.95 -20.13
C THR A 35 -4.63 -9.84 -20.20
N ALA A 36 -4.63 -10.97 -19.49
CA ALA A 36 -5.76 -11.89 -19.44
C ALA A 36 -7.01 -11.27 -18.80
N ALA A 37 -6.82 -10.39 -17.83
CA ALA A 37 -7.87 -9.62 -17.18
C ALA A 37 -8.36 -8.43 -18.02
N GLU A 38 -7.77 -8.17 -19.19
CA GLU A 38 -8.05 -7.00 -20.04
C GLU A 38 -7.89 -5.67 -19.26
N LEU A 39 -6.93 -5.63 -18.33
CA LEU A 39 -6.60 -4.44 -17.56
C LEU A 39 -5.66 -3.55 -18.35
N GLU A 40 -6.02 -2.28 -18.51
CA GLU A 40 -5.10 -1.26 -18.97
C GLU A 40 -4.09 -0.95 -17.85
N THR A 41 -2.86 -1.41 -18.03
CA THR A 41 -1.76 -1.10 -17.10
C THR A 41 -1.12 0.22 -17.49
N ALA A 42 -1.50 1.30 -16.82
CA ALA A 42 -0.73 2.54 -16.84
C ALA A 42 0.43 2.43 -15.84
N PRO A 43 1.61 3.01 -16.14
CA PRO A 43 2.66 3.12 -15.15
C PRO A 43 2.14 3.93 -13.96
N ALA A 44 2.50 3.48 -12.74
CA ALA A 44 2.15 4.21 -11.53
C ALA A 44 2.67 5.66 -11.61
N THR A 45 1.81 6.61 -11.29
CA THR A 45 2.19 8.02 -11.19
C THR A 45 3.25 8.20 -10.08
N PRO A 46 4.05 9.27 -10.08
CA PRO A 46 5.03 9.51 -9.01
C PRO A 46 4.42 9.44 -7.61
N THR A 47 3.21 9.97 -7.42
CA THR A 47 2.50 9.92 -6.14
C THR A 47 2.09 8.51 -5.75
N GLN A 48 1.64 7.69 -6.71
CA GLN A 48 1.36 6.28 -6.48
C GLN A 48 2.64 5.49 -6.15
N GLN A 49 3.78 5.83 -6.75
CA GLN A 49 5.06 5.22 -6.40
C GLN A 49 5.45 5.53 -4.95
N GLU A 50 5.24 6.76 -4.49
CA GLU A 50 5.45 7.12 -3.09
C GLU A 50 4.50 6.37 -2.14
N GLN A 51 3.24 6.15 -2.55
CA GLN A 51 2.31 5.30 -1.80
C GLN A 51 2.82 3.87 -1.66
N ILE A 52 3.25 3.26 -2.77
CA ILE A 52 3.77 1.89 -2.81
C ILE A 52 5.01 1.77 -1.91
N LYS A 53 5.94 2.73 -1.98
CA LYS A 53 7.10 2.80 -1.08
C LYS A 53 6.67 2.85 0.39
N LEU A 54 5.69 3.69 0.71
CA LEU A 54 5.21 3.85 2.08
C LEU A 54 4.53 2.57 2.59
N ILE A 55 3.72 1.89 1.76
CA ILE A 55 3.11 0.58 2.09
C ILE A 55 4.19 -0.42 2.48
N ALA A 56 5.21 -0.59 1.66
CA ALA A 56 6.29 -1.54 1.93
C ALA A 56 7.04 -1.24 3.24
N ILE A 57 7.27 0.05 3.53
CA ILE A 57 7.91 0.47 4.79
C ILE A 57 6.99 0.18 5.98
N ILE A 58 5.69 0.45 5.86
CA ILE A 58 4.73 0.28 6.95
C ILE A 58 4.41 -1.17 7.24
N GLU A 59 4.40 -2.05 6.23
CA GLU A 59 4.30 -3.49 6.44
C GLU A 59 5.51 -4.03 7.20
N ARG A 60 6.71 -3.53 6.90
CA ARG A 60 7.92 -3.86 7.64
C ARG A 60 7.84 -3.36 9.09
N LEU A 61 7.50 -2.08 9.28
CA LEU A 61 7.39 -1.46 10.61
C LEU A 61 6.32 -2.10 11.48
N ALA A 62 5.20 -2.52 10.87
CA ALA A 62 4.09 -3.17 11.58
C ALA A 62 4.52 -4.45 12.30
N CYS A 63 5.43 -5.22 11.69
CA CYS A 63 6.03 -6.40 12.32
C CYS A 63 6.87 -6.00 13.55
N ASP A 64 7.71 -4.96 13.42
CA ASP A 64 8.60 -4.51 14.49
C ASP A 64 7.82 -3.91 15.67
N LEU A 65 6.76 -3.16 15.38
CA LEU A 65 5.89 -2.49 16.37
C LEU A 65 4.75 -3.37 16.87
N LYS A 66 4.61 -4.60 16.33
CA LYS A 66 3.54 -5.56 16.64
C LYS A 66 2.14 -4.95 16.49
N THR A 67 1.94 -4.11 15.47
CA THR A 67 0.67 -3.42 15.27
C THR A 67 -0.46 -4.41 15.01
N THR A 68 -1.65 -4.14 15.51
CA THR A 68 -2.80 -5.02 15.25
C THR A 68 -3.40 -4.80 13.87
N ASN A 69 -3.36 -3.55 13.37
CA ASN A 69 -3.81 -3.13 12.04
C ASN A 69 -2.90 -2.01 11.54
N ASN A 70 -2.59 -1.98 10.25
CA ASN A 70 -1.94 -0.87 9.57
C ASN A 70 -2.71 -0.53 8.27
N ASN A 71 -2.67 0.72 7.85
CA ASN A 71 -3.28 1.19 6.62
C ASN A 71 -2.51 2.38 6.08
N VAL A 72 -2.29 2.40 4.76
CA VAL A 72 -1.74 3.52 4.02
C VAL A 72 -2.76 3.93 2.96
N THR A 73 -3.17 5.18 2.99
CA THR A 73 -4.17 5.75 2.08
C THR A 73 -3.53 6.87 1.29
N LEU A 74 -3.78 6.89 -0.01
CA LEU A 74 -3.48 8.02 -0.88
C LEU A 74 -4.81 8.71 -1.20
N GLU A 75 -4.93 9.96 -0.78
CA GLU A 75 -6.05 10.80 -1.17
C GLU A 75 -5.72 11.50 -2.48
N LEU A 76 -6.57 11.29 -3.50
CA LEU A 76 -6.51 11.97 -4.78
C LEU A 76 -7.78 12.79 -4.95
N SER A 77 -7.71 14.11 -4.77
CA SER A 77 -8.80 14.98 -5.22
C SER A 77 -8.59 15.32 -6.69
N ALA A 78 -9.50 14.83 -7.54
CA ALA A 78 -9.52 15.20 -8.96
C ALA A 78 -10.03 16.63 -9.19
N ASP A 79 -10.84 17.14 -8.26
CA ASP A 79 -11.58 18.41 -8.40
C ASP A 79 -10.92 19.58 -7.66
N ASP A 80 -9.85 19.33 -6.89
CA ASP A 80 -9.12 20.37 -6.16
C ASP A 80 -7.63 20.37 -6.55
N PRO A 81 -7.15 21.42 -7.24
CA PRO A 81 -5.74 21.55 -7.61
C PRO A 81 -4.83 21.87 -6.41
N ASN A 82 -5.36 22.02 -5.21
CA ASN A 82 -4.57 22.28 -4.01
C ASN A 82 -3.68 21.06 -3.66
N PRO A 83 -2.35 21.22 -3.60
CA PRO A 83 -1.41 20.14 -3.28
C PRO A 83 -1.64 19.46 -1.92
N ILE A 84 -2.40 20.09 -1.02
CA ILE A 84 -2.80 19.50 0.27
C ILE A 84 -3.73 18.30 0.08
N HIS A 85 -4.44 18.20 -1.06
CA HIS A 85 -5.37 17.11 -1.39
C HIS A 85 -4.77 16.03 -2.29
N GLN A 86 -3.43 15.99 -2.39
CA GLN A 86 -2.64 14.87 -2.89
C GLN A 86 -1.74 14.37 -1.76
N ALA A 87 -2.36 13.97 -0.65
CA ALA A 87 -1.67 13.58 0.56
C ALA A 87 -1.64 12.06 0.69
N LEU A 88 -0.46 11.55 1.04
CA LEU A 88 -0.29 10.25 1.65
C LEU A 88 -0.60 10.36 3.14
N HIS A 89 -1.40 9.41 3.59
CA HIS A 89 -1.78 9.24 4.97
C HIS A 89 -1.41 7.82 5.40
N LEU A 90 -0.76 7.70 6.56
CA LEU A 90 -0.60 6.42 7.23
C LEU A 90 -1.37 6.42 8.54
N SER A 91 -1.90 5.25 8.88
CA SER A 91 -2.44 4.97 10.20
C SER A 91 -2.05 3.57 10.65
N MET A 92 -1.55 3.43 11.87
CA MET A 92 -1.27 2.13 12.48
C MET A 92 -1.86 2.06 13.87
N ARG A 93 -2.47 0.94 14.23
CA ARG A 93 -2.97 0.69 15.58
C ARG A 93 -1.92 -0.05 16.40
N LEU A 94 -1.44 0.60 17.45
CA LEU A 94 -0.47 0.06 18.38
C LEU A 94 -1.12 -0.90 19.38
N PRO A 95 -0.36 -1.85 19.97
CA PRO A 95 -0.86 -2.77 21.00
C PRO A 95 -1.46 -2.09 22.23
N ASN A 96 -0.98 -0.90 22.58
CA ASN A 96 -1.46 -0.10 23.70
C ASN A 96 -2.84 0.55 23.43
N GLY A 97 -3.39 0.37 22.23
CA GLY A 97 -4.66 0.96 21.81
C GLY A 97 -4.55 2.36 21.18
N ASN A 98 -3.36 2.94 21.16
CA ASN A 98 -3.09 4.22 20.50
C ASN A 98 -2.92 4.03 18.99
N TYR A 99 -2.87 5.15 18.28
CA TYR A 99 -2.64 5.17 16.84
C TYR A 99 -1.35 5.93 16.51
N LEU A 100 -0.61 5.46 15.52
CA LEU A 100 0.41 6.27 14.84
C LEU A 100 -0.20 6.82 13.56
N PHE A 101 -0.10 8.14 13.39
CA PHE A 101 -0.55 8.85 12.19
C PHE A 101 0.58 9.64 11.59
N GLY A 102 0.64 9.72 10.26
CA GLY A 102 1.58 10.55 9.53
C GLY A 102 0.96 11.04 8.24
N TRP A 103 1.35 12.25 7.84
CA TRP A 103 0.84 12.96 6.66
C TRP A 103 2.01 13.50 5.84
N GLY A 104 1.93 13.40 4.52
CA GLY A 104 2.96 13.95 3.64
C GLY A 104 2.64 13.75 2.17
N ARG A 105 3.47 14.30 1.28
CA ARG A 105 3.34 14.07 -0.18
C ARG A 105 4.27 12.97 -0.67
N THR A 106 5.26 12.62 0.14
CA THR A 106 6.20 11.53 -0.09
C THR A 106 6.17 10.55 1.07
N ALA A 107 6.69 9.34 0.86
CA ALA A 107 6.84 8.37 1.94
C ALA A 107 7.70 8.96 3.09
N GLU A 108 8.77 9.68 2.74
CA GLU A 108 9.68 10.31 3.70
C GLU A 108 8.99 11.42 4.53
N GLU A 109 8.26 12.33 3.88
CA GLU A 109 7.50 13.37 4.59
C GLU A 109 6.50 12.73 5.57
N THR A 110 5.77 11.72 5.11
CA THR A 110 4.75 11.03 5.92
C THR A 110 5.36 10.33 7.13
N LEU A 111 6.53 9.69 6.97
CA LEU A 111 7.24 9.05 8.07
C LEU A 111 7.83 10.06 9.07
N ARG A 112 8.31 11.22 8.60
CA ARG A 112 8.79 12.30 9.47
C ARG A 112 7.68 12.93 10.31
N ASP A 113 6.48 13.02 9.76
CA ASP A 113 5.30 13.55 10.44
C ASP A 113 4.64 12.54 11.39
N MET A 114 5.17 11.31 11.46
CA MET A 114 4.59 10.23 12.24
C MET A 114 4.54 10.58 13.73
N ARG A 115 3.33 10.60 14.29
CA ARG A 115 3.04 10.95 15.68
C ARG A 115 2.05 9.98 16.29
N GLU A 116 2.24 9.69 17.58
CA GLU A 116 1.28 8.90 18.36
C GLU A 116 0.11 9.78 18.78
N VAL A 117 -1.11 9.28 18.55
CA VAL A 117 -2.37 9.92 18.93
C VAL A 117 -3.13 8.97 19.84
N VAL A 118 -3.45 9.47 21.03
CA VAL A 118 -4.29 8.77 22.00
C VAL A 118 -5.74 8.99 21.58
N PRO A 119 -6.52 7.94 21.28
CA PRO A 119 -7.93 8.10 20.94
C PRO A 119 -8.67 8.71 22.13
N THR A 120 -9.23 9.90 21.93
CA THR A 120 -10.10 10.54 22.90
C THR A 120 -11.30 9.62 23.11
N LYS A 121 -11.53 9.14 24.33
CA LYS A 121 -12.77 8.39 24.64
C LYS A 121 -13.94 9.28 24.24
N ALA A 122 -14.64 8.92 23.17
CA ALA A 122 -15.90 9.57 22.84
C ALA A 122 -16.78 9.49 24.09
N LYS A 123 -17.20 10.64 24.63
CA LYS A 123 -18.29 10.64 25.62
C LYS A 123 -19.46 9.97 24.93
N ALA A 124 -19.93 8.86 25.48
CA ALA A 124 -21.21 8.29 25.12
C ALA A 124 -22.25 9.41 25.27
N ALA A 125 -22.83 9.83 24.15
CA ALA A 125 -24.00 10.69 24.11
C ALA A 125 -25.25 9.81 24.21
#